data_AF-A0A969PEL8-F1
#
_entry.id   AF-A0A969PEL8-F1
#
_cell.length_a   1.000
_cell.length_b   1.000
_cell.length_c   1.000
_cell.angle_alpha   90.00
_cell.angle_beta   90.00
_cell.angle_gamma   90.00
#
_symmetry.space_group_name_H-M   'P 1'
#
loop_
_entity.id
_entity.type
_entity.pdbx_description
1 polymer ?
#
loop_
_entity_poly.entity_id
_entity_poly.type
_entity_poly.pdbx_seq_one_letter_code
_entity_poly.pdbx_strand_id
1 'polypeptide(L)'
;MQDTTYLELEREISRVVMAIVGQNLGIGRDLISSLQDRYTPEDVAGILLLSLERIVWLDANAFVWAVEKLMSEDMLRGIRQITSATIGKRLVDKGLAPGQDFSVDSAGKLLLNAKAMAVVFS
;
A
#
# COMPACT_ATOMS: atom_id res chain seq x y z
N MET A 1 -0.89 10.51 18.76
CA MET A 1 0.00 10.57 17.59
C MET A 1 1.41 10.73 18.12
N GLN A 2 2.27 9.72 17.98
CA GLN A 2 3.71 9.96 18.08
C GLN A 2 4.11 10.72 16.82
N ASP A 3 4.76 11.87 16.96
CA ASP A 3 5.40 12.59 15.86
C ASP A 3 6.56 11.72 15.35
N THR A 4 6.23 10.77 14.48
CA THR A 4 7.22 9.89 13.86
C THR A 4 8.01 10.73 12.88
N THR A 5 9.32 10.80 13.08
CA THR A 5 10.19 11.57 12.19
C THR A 5 10.29 10.88 10.84
N TYR A 6 10.47 11.65 9.76
CA TYR A 6 10.68 11.10 8.42
C TYR A 6 11.81 10.04 8.39
N LEU A 7 12.87 10.27 9.16
CA LEU A 7 14.00 9.34 9.28
C LEU A 7 13.59 7.99 9.91
N GLU A 8 12.68 8.00 10.89
CA GLU A 8 12.18 6.76 11.50
C GLU A 8 11.33 5.96 10.52
N LEU A 9 10.45 6.63 9.77
CA LEU A 9 9.67 5.98 8.71
C LEU A 9 10.58 5.34 7.65
N GLU A 10 11.60 6.06 7.20
CA GLU A 10 12.57 5.54 6.23
C GLU A 10 13.34 4.33 6.76
N ARG A 11 13.66 4.31 8.05
CA ARG A 11 14.28 3.15 8.70
C ARG A 11 13.34 1.97 8.72
N GLU A 12 12.07 2.15 9.08
CA GLU A 12 11.11 1.06 9.10
C GLU A 12 10.85 0.49 7.70
N ILE A 13 10.70 1.35 6.68
CA ILE A 13 10.60 0.92 5.27
C ILE A 13 11.83 0.10 4.88
N SER A 14 13.03 0.59 5.18
CA SER A 14 14.27 -0.12 4.84
C SER A 14 14.35 -1.49 5.52
N ARG A 15 13.91 -1.61 6.79
CA ARG A 15 13.88 -2.89 7.50
C ARG A 15 12.88 -3.87 6.89
N VAL A 16 11.69 -3.41 6.50
CA VAL A 16 10.70 -4.24 5.80
C VAL A 16 11.27 -4.74 4.47
N VAL A 17 11.88 -3.84 3.68
CA VAL A 17 12.50 -4.21 2.39
C VAL A 17 13.55 -5.30 2.58
N MET A 18 14.46 -5.16 3.54
CA MET A 18 15.47 -6.18 3.83
C MET A 18 14.86 -7.52 4.27
N ALA A 19 13.82 -7.48 5.10
CA ALA A 19 13.13 -8.70 5.54
C ALA A 19 12.47 -9.44 4.36
N ILE A 20 11.90 -8.70 3.40
CA ILE A 20 11.30 -9.27 2.19
C ILE A 20 12.35 -9.83 1.24
N VAL A 21 13.45 -9.11 1.00
CA VAL A 21 14.55 -9.60 0.15
C VAL A 21 15.16 -10.90 0.73
N GLY A 22 15.26 -10.99 2.06
CA GLY A 22 15.69 -12.22 2.74
C GLY A 22 14.68 -13.37 2.70
N GLN A 23 13.44 -13.13 2.22
CA GLN A 23 12.35 -14.11 2.12
C GLN A 23 12.13 -14.95 3.38
N ASN A 24 12.40 -14.38 4.55
CA ASN A 24 12.24 -15.05 5.82
C ASN A 24 10.87 -14.69 6.41
N LEU A 25 9.94 -15.63 6.34
CA LEU A 25 8.56 -15.41 6.78
C LEU A 25 8.45 -15.13 8.29
N GLY A 26 9.29 -15.76 9.11
CA GLY A 26 9.30 -15.53 10.56
C GLY A 26 9.69 -14.09 10.89
N ILE A 27 10.85 -13.66 10.37
CA ILE A 27 11.35 -12.28 10.55
C ILE A 27 10.35 -11.27 9.99
N GLY A 28 9.79 -11.54 8.80
CA GLY A 28 8.79 -10.65 8.20
C GLY A 28 7.54 -10.49 9.07
N ARG A 29 7.00 -11.58 9.61
CA ARG A 29 5.81 -11.55 10.48
C ARG A 29 6.07 -10.82 11.80
N ASP A 30 7.19 -11.13 12.45
CA ASP A 30 7.56 -10.49 13.71
C ASP A 30 7.75 -8.98 13.51
N LEU A 31 8.36 -8.60 12.39
CA LEU A 31 8.55 -7.19 12.05
C LEU A 31 7.21 -6.48 11.79
N ILE A 32 6.30 -7.09 11.03
CA ILE A 32 4.97 -6.50 10.79
C ILE A 32 4.17 -6.41 12.09
N SER A 33 4.19 -7.43 12.95
CA SER A 33 3.55 -7.38 14.26
C SER A 33 4.11 -6.22 15.09
N SER A 34 5.43 -6.04 15.11
CA SER A 34 6.07 -4.93 15.81
C SER A 34 5.70 -3.55 15.23
N LEU A 35 5.39 -3.46 13.93
CA LEU A 35 4.85 -2.24 13.33
C LEU A 35 3.40 -2.02 13.79
N GLN A 36 2.57 -3.06 13.79
CA GLN A 36 1.16 -2.97 14.24
C GLN A 36 1.02 -2.59 15.71
N ASP A 37 2.01 -2.93 16.55
CA ASP A 37 2.03 -2.52 17.96
C ASP A 37 2.32 -1.02 18.15
N ARG A 38 3.00 -0.39 17.19
CA ARG A 38 3.52 0.99 17.30
C ARG A 38 2.77 2.00 16.44
N TYR A 39 2.15 1.54 15.37
CA TYR A 39 1.57 2.38 14.32
C TYR A 39 0.10 2.06 14.08
N THR A 40 -0.64 3.01 13.52
CA THR A 40 -2.03 2.77 13.11
C THR A 40 -2.07 1.78 11.93
N PRO A 41 -3.19 1.06 11.72
CA PRO A 41 -3.33 0.19 10.55
C PRO A 41 -3.05 0.91 9.22
N GLU A 42 -3.48 2.16 9.11
CA GLU A 42 -3.23 3.03 7.95
C GLU A 42 -1.73 3.32 7.77
N ASP A 43 -1.01 3.66 8.84
CA ASP A 43 0.43 3.91 8.80
C ASP A 43 1.20 2.64 8.39
N VAL A 44 0.82 1.48 8.95
CA VAL A 44 1.42 0.19 8.59
C VAL A 44 1.18 -0.12 7.11
N ALA A 45 -0.05 0.07 6.63
CA ALA A 45 -0.36 -0.11 5.21
C ALA A 45 0.45 0.84 4.31
N GLY A 46 0.68 2.08 4.75
CA GLY A 46 1.55 3.04 4.06
C GLY A 46 3.02 2.58 4.00
N ILE A 47 3.58 2.13 5.13
CA ILE A 47 4.95 1.57 5.20
C ILE A 47 5.08 0.36 4.27
N LEU A 48 4.11 -0.55 4.30
CA LEU A 48 4.10 -1.75 3.44
C LEU A 48 3.98 -1.39 1.97
N LEU A 49 3.11 -0.44 1.60
CA LEU A 49 2.97 0.05 0.23
C LEU A 49 4.30 0.61 -0.32
N LEU A 50 4.96 1.48 0.45
CA LEU A 50 6.25 2.05 0.04
C LEU A 50 7.35 0.99 0.00
N SER A 51 7.31 -0.01 0.87
CA SER A 51 8.25 -1.12 0.84
C SER A 51 8.08 -1.96 -0.42
N LEU A 52 6.83 -2.34 -0.76
CA LEU A 52 6.51 -3.10 -1.97
C LEU A 52 6.89 -2.33 -3.24
N GLU A 53 6.67 -1.02 -3.26
CA GLU A 53 7.11 -0.14 -4.35
C GLU A 53 8.62 -0.23 -4.53
N ARG A 54 9.42 -0.14 -3.46
CA ARG A 54 10.89 -0.31 -3.57
C ARG A 54 11.28 -1.69 -4.09
N ILE A 55 10.60 -2.74 -3.63
CA ILE A 55 10.95 -4.12 -3.98
C ILE A 55 10.63 -4.42 -5.44
N VAL A 56 9.53 -3.89 -6.00
CA VAL A 56 9.17 -4.17 -7.41
C VAL A 56 10.28 -3.73 -8.38
N TRP A 57 11.04 -2.69 -8.01
CA TRP A 57 12.19 -2.20 -8.78
C TRP A 57 13.48 -2.99 -8.54
N LEU A 58 13.64 -3.59 -7.35
CA LEU A 58 14.87 -4.26 -6.95
C LEU A 58 14.87 -5.76 -7.27
N ASP A 59 13.76 -6.45 -6.98
CA ASP A 59 13.63 -7.90 -7.14
C ASP A 59 12.15 -8.30 -7.31
N ALA A 60 11.77 -8.64 -8.54
CA ALA A 60 10.42 -9.06 -8.88
C ALA A 60 10.00 -10.36 -8.16
N ASN A 61 10.92 -11.29 -7.90
CA ASN A 61 10.61 -12.54 -7.20
C ASN A 61 10.33 -12.27 -5.73
N ALA A 62 11.11 -11.38 -5.10
CA ALA A 62 10.87 -10.95 -3.72
C ALA A 62 9.53 -10.20 -3.59
N PHE A 63 9.16 -9.39 -4.59
CA PHE A 63 7.84 -8.74 -4.64
C PHE A 63 6.71 -9.78 -4.65
N VAL A 64 6.76 -10.74 -5.58
CA VAL A 64 5.74 -11.81 -5.69
C VAL A 64 5.67 -12.61 -4.39
N TRP A 65 6.82 -13.00 -3.84
CA TRP A 65 6.88 -13.72 -2.57
C TRP A 65 6.22 -12.94 -1.43
N ALA A 66 6.49 -11.64 -1.31
CA ALA A 66 5.90 -10.83 -0.25
C ALA A 66 4.38 -10.75 -0.36
N VAL A 67 3.86 -10.53 -1.58
CA VAL A 67 2.41 -10.49 -1.83
C VAL A 67 1.76 -11.84 -1.53
N GLU A 68 2.39 -12.95 -1.90
CA GLU A 68 1.80 -14.28 -1.74
C GLU A 68 1.94 -14.88 -0.33
N LYS A 69 3.02 -14.55 0.38
CA LYS A 69 3.41 -15.27 1.61
C LYS A 69 3.40 -14.40 2.85
N LEU A 70 3.68 -13.10 2.70
CA LEU A 70 3.87 -12.20 3.84
C LEU A 70 2.63 -11.32 4.10
N MET A 71 1.99 -10.82 3.06
CA MET A 71 0.85 -9.91 3.18
C MET A 71 -0.43 -10.66 3.57
N SER A 72 -1.15 -10.15 4.57
CA SER A 72 -2.51 -10.60 4.87
C SER A 72 -3.55 -9.83 4.04
N GLU A 73 -4.76 -10.38 3.92
CA GLU A 73 -5.88 -9.71 3.25
C GLU A 73 -6.21 -8.34 3.85
N ASP A 74 -6.08 -8.19 5.17
CA ASP A 74 -6.35 -6.91 5.82
C ASP A 74 -5.28 -5.86 5.49
N MET A 75 -4.01 -6.27 5.37
CA MET A 75 -2.93 -5.38 4.91
C MET A 75 -3.15 -4.94 3.46
N LEU A 76 -3.49 -5.88 2.58
CA LEU A 76 -3.82 -5.59 1.19
C LEU A 76 -5.05 -4.68 1.07
N ARG A 77 -6.05 -4.84 1.95
CA ARG A 77 -7.21 -3.95 2.02
C ARG A 77 -6.80 -2.54 2.44
N GLY A 78 -5.95 -2.39 3.45
CA GLY A 78 -5.42 -1.08 3.86
C GLY A 78 -4.67 -0.37 2.72
N ILE A 79 -3.79 -1.09 2.02
CA ILE A 79 -3.08 -0.59 0.84
C ILE A 79 -4.07 -0.16 -0.24
N ARG A 80 -5.11 -0.96 -0.49
CA ARG A 80 -6.16 -0.66 -1.47
C ARG A 80 -6.93 0.61 -1.10
N GLN A 81 -7.24 0.84 0.17
CA GLN A 81 -7.93 2.04 0.62
C GLN A 81 -7.08 3.31 0.38
N ILE A 82 -5.78 3.26 0.73
CA ILE A 82 -4.84 4.37 0.51
C ILE A 82 -4.73 4.71 -0.98
N THR A 83 -4.53 3.68 -1.81
CA THR A 83 -4.40 3.85 -3.27
C THR A 83 -5.69 4.35 -3.91
N SER A 84 -6.85 3.79 -3.54
CA SER A 84 -8.16 4.24 -4.04
C SER A 84 -8.47 5.69 -3.69
N ALA A 85 -8.15 6.14 -2.47
CA ALA A 85 -8.32 7.54 -2.07
C ALA A 85 -7.42 8.47 -2.90
N THR A 86 -6.16 8.07 -3.11
CA THR A 86 -5.18 8.83 -3.89
C THR A 86 -5.59 8.94 -5.36
N ILE A 87 -6.00 7.83 -5.98
CA ILE A 87 -6.47 7.81 -7.37
C ILE A 87 -7.76 8.61 -7.48
N GLY A 88 -8.71 8.43 -6.56
CA GLY A 88 -9.97 9.17 -6.53
C GLY A 88 -9.75 10.68 -6.50
N LYS A 89 -8.86 11.17 -5.63
CA LYS A 89 -8.46 12.58 -5.61
C LYS A 89 -7.91 13.03 -6.96
N ARG A 90 -6.99 12.26 -7.56
CA ARG A 90 -6.42 12.56 -8.88
C ARG A 90 -7.50 12.64 -9.97
N LEU A 91 -8.54 11.81 -9.89
CA LEU A 91 -9.67 11.85 -10.84
C LEU A 91 -10.50 13.13 -10.67
N VAL A 92 -10.78 13.54 -9.43
CA VAL A 92 -11.44 14.83 -9.15
C VAL A 92 -10.61 15.99 -9.68
N ASP A 93 -9.30 15.99 -9.43
CA ASP A 93 -8.39 17.03 -9.92
C ASP A 93 -8.35 17.10 -11.46
N LYS A 94 -8.68 15.99 -12.14
CA LYS A 94 -8.84 15.90 -13.60
C LYS A 94 -10.27 16.17 -14.08
N GLY A 95 -11.16 16.63 -13.21
CA GLY A 95 -12.53 17.04 -13.56
C GLY A 95 -13.55 15.90 -13.68
N LEU A 96 -13.25 14.72 -13.13
CA LEU A 96 -14.19 13.59 -13.07
C LEU A 96 -15.05 13.64 -11.82
N ALA A 97 -16.33 13.27 -11.95
CA ALA A 97 -17.30 13.37 -10.86
C ALA A 97 -17.46 12.05 -10.09
N PRO A 98 -17.28 12.03 -8.75
CA PRO A 98 -17.65 10.89 -7.91
C PRO A 98 -19.14 10.55 -8.06
N GLY A 99 -19.48 9.27 -8.07
CA GLY A 99 -20.85 8.77 -8.24
C GLY A 99 -21.35 8.77 -9.70
N GLN A 100 -20.60 9.36 -10.64
CA GLN A 100 -20.91 9.34 -12.07
C GLN A 100 -19.77 8.69 -12.88
N ASP A 101 -18.55 9.20 -12.70
CA ASP A 101 -17.36 8.75 -13.41
C ASP A 101 -16.61 7.64 -12.66
N PHE A 102 -16.64 7.68 -11.33
CA PHE A 102 -16.07 6.65 -10.47
C PHE A 102 -16.77 6.56 -9.12
N SER A 103 -16.61 5.43 -8.44
CA SER A 103 -17.08 5.20 -7.06
C SER A 103 -16.15 4.23 -6.33
N VAL A 104 -16.37 4.00 -5.04
CA VAL A 104 -15.60 3.04 -4.23
C VAL A 104 -16.58 2.09 -3.56
N ASP A 105 -16.31 0.79 -3.61
CA ASP A 105 -17.12 -0.22 -2.92
C ASP A 105 -16.73 -0.36 -1.44
N SER A 106 -17.46 -1.19 -0.69
CA SER A 106 -17.19 -1.44 0.73
C SER A 106 -15.84 -2.13 1.01
N ALA A 107 -15.23 -2.75 0.00
CA ALA A 107 -13.91 -3.37 0.08
C ALA A 107 -12.78 -2.39 -0.27
N GLY A 108 -13.11 -1.11 -0.48
CA GLY A 108 -12.15 -0.08 -0.88
C GLY A 108 -11.71 -0.19 -2.34
N LYS A 109 -12.38 -1.00 -3.17
CA LYS A 109 -12.06 -1.12 -4.60
C LYS A 109 -12.64 0.07 -5.35
N LEU A 110 -11.78 0.76 -6.10
CA LEU A 110 -12.17 1.81 -7.00
C LEU A 110 -12.89 1.22 -8.24
N LEU A 111 -14.10 1.70 -8.49
CA LEU A 111 -14.92 1.36 -9.64
C LEU A 111 -14.86 2.52 -10.64
N LEU A 112 -14.46 2.25 -11.87
CA LEU A 112 -14.22 3.26 -12.91
C LEU A 112 -15.11 3.01 -14.11
N ASN A 113 -15.73 4.06 -14.66
CA ASN A 113 -16.32 3.98 -15.99
C ASN A 113 -15.23 4.08 -17.09
N ALA A 114 -15.62 3.95 -18.36
CA ALA A 114 -14.68 4.00 -19.48
C ALA A 114 -13.88 5.32 -19.56
N LYS A 115 -14.52 6.46 -19.26
CA LYS A 115 -13.89 7.78 -19.26
C LYS A 115 -12.83 7.88 -18.15
N ALA A 116 -13.18 7.49 -16.93
CA ALA A 116 -12.26 7.49 -15.81
C ALA A 116 -11.11 6.48 -15.99
N MET A 117 -11.39 5.32 -16.60
CA MET A 117 -10.40 4.31 -16.93
C MET A 117 -9.34 4.85 -17.91
N ALA A 118 -9.76 5.55 -18.97
CA ALA A 118 -8.85 6.18 -19.91
C ALA A 118 -7.92 7.20 -19.22
N VAL A 119 -8.41 7.88 -18.18
CA VAL A 119 -7.67 8.91 -17.43
C VAL A 119 -6.68 8.33 -16.42
N VAL A 120 -6.93 7.12 -15.90
CA VAL A 120 -5.99 6.42 -14.99
C VAL A 120 -4.79 5.87 -15.74
N PHE A 121 -5.01 5.34 -16.96
CA PHE A 121 -3.99 4.66 -17.76
C PHE A 121 -3.35 5.55 -18.85
N SER A 122 -3.72 6.84 -18.91
CA SER A 122 -3.03 7.88 -19.70
C SER A 122 -1.85 8.46 -18.94
#